data_AF-A0A0Q6A1P0-F1
#
_entry.id   AF-A0A0Q6A1P0-F1
#
_cell.length_a   1.000
_cell.length_b   1.000
_cell.length_c   1.000
_cell.angle_alpha   90.00
_cell.angle_beta   90.00
_cell.angle_gamma   90.00
#
_symmetry.space_group_name_H-M   'P 1'
#
loop_
_entity.id
_entity.type
_entity.pdbx_description
1 polymer ?
#
loop_
_entity_poly.entity_id
_entity_poly.type
_entity_poly.pdbx_seq_one_letter_code
_entity_poly.pdbx_strand_id
1 'polypeptide(L)'
;MNRDGYMVDLIAPMPRNRMASIPRARLGSDDTDLQAVEIEGLAWLVNSPKTTVTVVDERGYPLTITVPDPRAFALHKAWLAKRPDRDTLKRSRNAAQASLVAELLMTRLPHLRFDDPALGALPLALRDEAEGLIGGLAAAHEEEDGALTPGW
;
A
#
# COMPACT_ATOMS: atom_id res chain seq x y z
N MET A 1 14.64 7.02 -13.59
CA MET A 1 13.62 8.06 -13.85
C MET A 1 13.12 7.85 -15.27
N ASN A 2 11.80 7.88 -15.52
CA ASN A 2 11.27 7.74 -16.88
C ASN A 2 11.42 9.06 -17.67
N ARG A 3 10.99 9.07 -18.95
CA ARG A 3 11.11 10.25 -19.83
C ARG A 3 10.40 11.50 -19.27
N ASP A 4 9.36 11.29 -18.46
CA ASP A 4 8.49 12.34 -17.93
C ASP A 4 8.90 12.76 -16.50
N GLY A 5 10.07 12.32 -16.04
CA GLY A 5 10.60 12.72 -14.72
C GLY A 5 10.02 11.93 -13.53
N TYR A 6 9.32 10.81 -13.77
CA TYR A 6 8.86 9.96 -12.67
C TYR A 6 9.93 8.97 -12.23
N MET A 7 10.06 8.78 -10.92
CA MET A 7 10.84 7.69 -10.35
C MET A 7 10.06 6.39 -10.49
N VAL A 8 10.66 5.39 -11.11
CA VAL A 8 10.06 4.07 -11.36
C VAL A 8 10.97 3.04 -10.69
N ASP A 9 10.40 2.32 -9.73
CA ASP A 9 11.07 1.21 -9.05
C ASP A 9 10.38 -0.10 -9.42
N LEU A 10 11.17 -1.14 -9.70
CA LEU A 10 10.67 -2.50 -9.83
C LEU A 10 10.70 -3.16 -8.44
N ILE A 11 9.59 -3.78 -8.03
CA ILE A 11 9.50 -4.48 -6.74
C ILE A 11 9.05 -5.92 -6.94
N ALA A 12 9.59 -6.83 -6.13
CA ALA A 12 9.27 -8.25 -6.19
C ALA A 12 9.07 -8.86 -4.80
N PRO A 13 8.23 -9.89 -4.66
CA PRO A 13 8.11 -10.62 -3.40
C PRO A 13 9.41 -11.37 -3.11
N MET A 14 9.79 -11.41 -1.82
CA MET A 14 10.89 -12.27 -1.38
C MET A 14 10.57 -13.74 -1.68
N PRO A 15 11.50 -14.49 -2.29
CA PRO A 15 11.29 -15.90 -2.58
C PRO A 15 11.19 -16.71 -1.27
N ARG A 16 10.30 -17.70 -1.24
CA ARG A 16 10.10 -18.56 -0.06
C ARG A 16 11.35 -19.36 0.30
N ASN A 17 12.19 -19.66 -0.69
CA ASN A 17 13.52 -20.22 -0.53
C ASN A 17 14.55 -19.12 -0.85
N ARG A 18 15.33 -18.69 0.15
CA ARG A 18 16.36 -17.65 -0.03
C ARG A 18 17.51 -18.08 -0.95
N MET A 19 17.68 -19.38 -1.18
CA MET A 19 18.64 -19.91 -2.15
C MET A 19 18.09 -19.95 -3.58
N ALA A 20 16.78 -19.75 -3.77
CA ALA A 20 16.17 -19.69 -5.09
C ALA A 20 16.31 -18.28 -5.67
N SER A 21 16.75 -18.19 -6.92
CA SER A 21 16.76 -16.93 -7.66
C SER A 21 15.33 -16.50 -8.02
N ILE A 22 15.04 -15.20 -7.92
CA ILE A 22 13.79 -14.64 -8.47
C ILE A 22 13.78 -14.86 -9.99
N PRO A 23 12.77 -15.55 -10.56
CA PRO A 23 12.61 -15.60 -12.00
C PRO A 23 12.35 -14.17 -12.51
N ARG A 24 13.18 -13.67 -13.44
CA ARG A 24 13.03 -12.33 -14.06
C ARG A 24 13.13 -11.16 -13.06
N ALA A 25 14.25 -11.08 -12.34
CA ALA A 25 14.58 -9.92 -11.50
C ALA A 25 14.84 -8.60 -12.27
N ARG A 26 14.79 -8.63 -13.61
CA ARG A 26 15.03 -7.49 -14.51
C ARG A 26 14.02 -7.53 -15.65
N LEU A 27 13.69 -6.35 -16.20
CA LEU A 27 12.79 -6.20 -17.35
C LEU A 27 13.47 -6.55 -18.67
N GLY A 28 14.74 -6.17 -18.83
CA GLY A 28 15.58 -6.35 -20.01
C GLY A 28 16.84 -7.17 -19.73
N SER A 29 17.70 -7.26 -20.75
CA SER A 29 18.93 -8.07 -20.74
C SER A 29 20.19 -7.29 -20.38
N ASP A 30 20.11 -5.97 -20.24
CA ASP A 30 21.23 -5.11 -19.87
C ASP A 30 21.50 -5.21 -18.35
N ASP A 31 22.77 -5.20 -17.96
CA ASP A 31 23.19 -5.20 -16.56
C ASP A 31 22.91 -3.87 -15.86
N THR A 32 22.66 -2.80 -16.62
CA THR A 32 22.29 -1.47 -16.09
C THR A 32 20.79 -1.25 -16.00
N ASP A 33 19.98 -2.23 -16.38
CA ASP A 33 18.52 -2.12 -16.38
C ASP A 33 17.90 -2.20 -14.97
N LEU A 34 16.64 -1.79 -14.84
CA LEU A 34 15.88 -1.80 -13.61
C LEU A 34 15.87 -3.18 -12.95
N GLN A 35 16.45 -3.26 -11.76
CA GLN A 35 16.48 -4.46 -10.95
C GLN A 35 15.38 -4.43 -9.89
N ALA A 36 14.69 -5.57 -9.74
CA ALA A 36 13.64 -5.74 -8.77
C ALA A 36 14.20 -5.68 -7.34
N VAL A 37 13.63 -4.79 -6.52
CA VAL A 37 13.89 -4.73 -5.08
C VAL A 37 12.92 -5.64 -4.36
N GLU A 38 13.47 -6.57 -3.59
CA GLU A 38 12.69 -7.47 -2.76
C GLU A 38 12.01 -6.73 -1.60
N ILE A 39 10.72 -6.98 -1.43
CA ILE A 39 9.95 -6.47 -0.30
C ILE A 39 9.39 -7.64 0.48
N GLU A 40 9.76 -7.70 1.76
CA GLU A 40 9.20 -8.66 2.69
C GLU A 40 7.70 -8.45 2.84
N GLY A 41 6.94 -9.55 2.93
CA GLY A 41 5.49 -9.49 3.03
C GLY A 41 4.76 -9.15 1.73
N LEU A 42 5.47 -8.72 0.66
CA LEU A 42 4.82 -8.35 -0.61
C LEU A 42 4.06 -9.52 -1.25
N ALA A 43 4.47 -10.76 -0.98
CA ALA A 43 3.73 -11.95 -1.40
C ALA A 43 2.28 -11.95 -0.88
N TRP A 44 2.01 -11.39 0.29
CA TRP A 44 0.66 -11.27 0.84
C TRP A 44 -0.19 -10.31 0.01
N LEU A 45 0.40 -9.21 -0.47
CA LEU A 45 -0.29 -8.26 -1.35
C LEU A 45 -0.48 -8.80 -2.78
N VAL A 46 0.50 -9.53 -3.29
CA VAL A 46 0.40 -10.20 -4.60
C VAL A 46 -0.71 -11.26 -4.59
N ASN A 47 -0.91 -11.94 -3.47
CA ASN A 47 -1.96 -12.96 -3.33
C ASN A 47 -3.25 -12.46 -2.68
N SER A 48 -3.34 -11.17 -2.33
CA SER A 48 -4.60 -10.60 -1.83
C SER A 48 -5.65 -10.55 -2.94
N PRO A 49 -6.96 -10.56 -2.58
CA PRO A 49 -8.04 -10.34 -3.54
C PRO A 49 -7.77 -9.12 -4.43
N LYS A 50 -8.22 -9.16 -5.67
CA LYS A 50 -8.03 -8.06 -6.62
C LYS A 50 -9.29 -7.22 -6.76
N THR A 51 -9.10 -5.91 -6.81
CA THR A 51 -10.13 -4.96 -7.17
C THR A 51 -9.87 -4.50 -8.59
N THR A 52 -10.90 -4.58 -9.44
CA THR A 52 -10.84 -4.09 -10.82
C THR A 52 -11.81 -2.95 -10.97
N VAL A 53 -11.34 -1.84 -11.52
CA VAL A 53 -12.14 -0.63 -11.78
C VAL A 53 -11.87 -0.13 -13.19
N THR A 54 -12.92 0.32 -13.88
CA THR A 54 -12.78 1.04 -15.15
C THR A 54 -12.79 2.53 -14.85
N VAL A 55 -11.71 3.22 -15.20
CA VAL A 55 -11.59 4.68 -15.15
C VAL A 55 -11.64 5.25 -16.56
N VAL A 56 -11.78 6.57 -16.69
CA VAL A 56 -11.76 7.27 -17.98
C VAL A 56 -10.57 8.23 -17.97
N ASP A 57 -9.76 8.20 -19.03
CA ASP A 57 -8.61 9.11 -19.16
C ASP A 57 -9.03 10.53 -19.59
N GLU A 58 -8.07 11.44 -19.65
CA GLU A 58 -8.30 12.84 -20.06
C GLU A 58 -8.81 12.99 -21.51
N ARG A 59 -8.67 11.95 -22.32
CA ARG A 59 -9.12 11.89 -23.71
C ARG A 59 -10.50 11.23 -23.85
N GLY A 60 -11.10 10.75 -22.76
CA GLY A 60 -12.39 10.08 -22.74
C GLY A 60 -12.34 8.57 -23.00
N TYR A 61 -11.15 7.95 -23.05
CA TYR A 61 -11.02 6.51 -23.29
C TYR A 61 -11.12 5.72 -21.97
N PRO A 62 -11.83 4.58 -21.96
CA PRO A 62 -11.89 3.72 -20.79
C PRO A 62 -10.57 2.98 -20.59
N LEU A 63 -10.12 2.91 -19.34
CA LEU A 63 -8.97 2.14 -18.89
C LEU A 63 -9.39 1.23 -17.75
N THR A 64 -9.19 -0.07 -17.91
CA THR A 64 -9.41 -1.04 -16.82
C THR A 64 -8.13 -1.17 -15.99
N ILE A 65 -8.23 -0.90 -14.71
CA ILE A 65 -7.15 -1.00 -13.73
C ILE A 65 -7.48 -2.13 -12.75
N THR A 66 -6.57 -3.10 -12.63
CA THR A 66 -6.65 -4.16 -11.62
C THR A 66 -5.55 -3.96 -10.59
N VAL A 67 -5.95 -3.82 -9.32
CA VAL A 67 -5.05 -3.59 -8.19
C VAL A 67 -5.31 -4.62 -7.09
N PRO A 68 -4.35 -4.83 -6.17
CA PRO A 68 -4.61 -5.52 -4.91
C PRO A 68 -5.73 -4.86 -4.12
N ASP A 69 -6.39 -5.63 -3.24
CA ASP A 69 -7.39 -5.11 -2.30
C ASP A 69 -6.82 -3.89 -1.56
N PRO A 70 -7.48 -2.72 -1.63
CA PRO A 70 -6.95 -1.48 -1.09
C PRO A 70 -6.81 -1.52 0.45
N ARG A 71 -7.63 -2.31 1.16
CA ARG A 71 -7.49 -2.53 2.60
C ARG A 71 -6.23 -3.33 2.88
N ALA A 72 -6.01 -4.42 2.14
CA ALA A 72 -4.78 -5.22 2.26
C ALA A 72 -3.53 -4.38 1.96
N PHE A 73 -3.61 -3.46 0.98
CA PHE A 73 -2.54 -2.51 0.70
C PHE A 73 -2.26 -1.59 1.90
N ALA A 74 -3.29 -0.95 2.46
CA ALA A 74 -3.14 -0.03 3.58
C ALA A 74 -2.54 -0.73 4.81
N LEU A 75 -3.06 -1.91 5.17
CA LEU A 75 -2.54 -2.73 6.28
C LEU A 75 -1.08 -3.14 6.06
N HIS A 76 -0.73 -3.57 4.84
CA HIS A 76 0.65 -3.93 4.50
C HIS A 76 1.60 -2.73 4.59
N LYS A 77 1.15 -1.52 4.22
CA LYS A 77 1.94 -0.30 4.32
C LYS A 77 2.12 0.15 5.77
N ALA A 78 1.08 0.05 6.60
CA ALA A 78 1.15 0.30 8.04
C ALA A 78 2.16 -0.65 8.71
N TRP A 79 2.05 -1.95 8.43
CA TRP A 79 2.99 -2.97 8.91
C TRP A 79 4.43 -2.68 8.49
N LEU A 80 4.66 -2.37 7.20
CA LEU A 80 5.99 -2.01 6.69
C LEU A 80 6.57 -0.74 7.31
N ALA A 81 5.73 0.16 7.84
CA ALA A 81 6.20 1.37 8.52
C ALA A 81 6.66 1.09 9.96
N LYS A 82 6.21 -0.01 10.58
CA LYS A 82 6.63 -0.40 11.94
C LYS A 82 7.87 -1.30 11.97
N ARG A 83 8.30 -1.77 10.81
CA ARG A 83 9.51 -2.59 10.63
C ARG A 83 10.78 -1.88 11.14
N PRO A 84 11.56 -2.51 12.04
CA PRO A 84 12.73 -1.88 12.66
C PRO A 84 13.87 -1.64 11.67
N ASP A 85 14.01 -2.51 10.68
CA ASP A 85 15.02 -2.48 9.61
C ASP A 85 14.62 -1.57 8.43
N ARG A 86 13.46 -0.90 8.51
CA ARG A 86 13.00 0.01 7.46
C ARG A 86 13.71 1.36 7.56
N ASP A 87 14.34 1.75 6.47
CA ASP A 87 14.87 3.10 6.23
C ASP A 87 13.87 4.19 6.63
N THR A 88 14.35 5.27 7.26
CA THR A 88 13.53 6.30 7.89
C THR A 88 12.66 7.07 6.88
N LEU A 89 13.20 7.42 5.71
CA LEU A 89 12.44 8.10 4.66
C LEU A 89 11.38 7.17 4.07
N LYS A 90 11.76 5.91 3.79
CA LYS A 90 10.80 4.89 3.31
C LYS A 90 9.72 4.58 4.35
N ARG A 91 10.03 4.71 5.64
CA ARG A 91 9.11 4.52 6.76
C ARG A 91 8.02 5.59 6.79
N SER A 92 8.42 6.87 6.79
CA SER A 92 7.48 7.99 6.75
C SER A 92 6.57 7.91 5.53
N ARG A 93 7.13 7.63 4.34
CA ARG A 93 6.35 7.42 3.11
C ARG A 93 5.35 6.27 3.23
N ASN A 94 5.76 5.13 3.79
CA ASN A 94 4.87 3.99 3.98
C ASN A 94 3.71 4.33 4.92
N ALA A 95 3.97 5.04 6.02
CA ALA A 95 2.93 5.48 6.95
C ALA A 95 1.94 6.43 6.26
N ALA A 96 2.44 7.45 5.54
CA ALA A 96 1.59 8.39 4.80
C ALA A 96 0.71 7.68 3.75
N GLN A 97 1.26 6.70 3.03
CA GLN A 97 0.49 5.89 2.07
C GLN A 97 -0.59 5.04 2.75
N ALA A 98 -0.29 4.48 3.93
CA ALA A 98 -1.26 3.69 4.69
C ALA A 98 -2.42 4.56 5.16
N SER A 99 -2.12 5.71 5.79
CA SER A 99 -3.12 6.65 6.29
C SER A 99 -3.99 7.21 5.18
N LEU A 100 -3.39 7.69 4.08
CA LEU A 100 -4.13 8.25 2.95
C LEU A 100 -5.13 7.24 2.36
N VAL A 101 -4.70 6.00 2.13
CA VAL A 101 -5.59 4.98 1.56
C VAL A 101 -6.69 4.60 2.57
N ALA A 102 -6.36 4.48 3.85
CA ALA A 102 -7.36 4.19 4.88
C ALA A 102 -8.41 5.31 5.02
N GLU A 103 -7.99 6.57 4.96
CA GLU A 103 -8.88 7.73 4.96
C GLU A 103 -9.85 7.68 3.76
N LEU A 104 -9.32 7.45 2.55
CA LEU A 104 -10.14 7.32 1.35
C LEU A 104 -11.12 6.15 1.46
N LEU A 105 -10.71 5.03 2.04
CA LEU A 105 -11.60 3.89 2.26
C LEU A 105 -12.73 4.23 3.23
N MET A 106 -12.40 4.84 4.36
CA MET A 106 -13.38 5.19 5.39
C MET A 106 -14.36 6.27 4.92
N THR A 107 -13.89 7.24 4.15
CA THR A 107 -14.69 8.41 3.74
C THR A 107 -15.40 8.22 2.40
N ARG A 108 -14.79 7.48 1.45
CA ARG A 108 -15.31 7.35 0.08
C ARG A 108 -15.79 5.94 -0.27
N LEU A 109 -15.30 4.91 0.43
CA LEU A 109 -15.63 3.51 0.14
C LEU A 109 -16.06 2.75 1.41
N PRO A 110 -17.06 3.22 2.16
CA PRO A 110 -17.39 2.69 3.51
C PRO A 110 -17.85 1.23 3.52
N HIS A 111 -18.19 0.66 2.37
CA HIS A 111 -18.48 -0.76 2.21
C HIS A 111 -17.22 -1.64 2.31
N LEU A 112 -16.02 -1.08 2.12
CA LEU A 112 -14.74 -1.76 2.28
C LEU A 112 -14.19 -1.54 3.70
N ARG A 113 -14.81 -2.19 4.67
CA ARG A 113 -14.41 -2.09 6.08
C ARG A 113 -13.18 -2.93 6.39
N PHE A 114 -12.38 -2.49 7.37
CA PHE A 114 -11.19 -3.20 7.84
C PHE A 114 -11.50 -4.34 8.83
N ASP A 115 -12.72 -4.42 9.36
CA ASP A 115 -13.21 -5.51 10.21
C ASP A 115 -13.99 -6.59 9.42
N ASP A 116 -13.98 -6.49 8.10
CA ASP A 116 -14.66 -7.42 7.21
C ASP A 116 -14.03 -8.83 7.29
N PRO A 117 -14.82 -9.90 7.52
CA PRO A 117 -14.35 -11.28 7.51
C PRO A 117 -13.59 -11.68 6.23
N ALA A 118 -13.84 -11.01 5.11
CA ALA A 118 -13.11 -11.21 3.85
C ALA A 118 -11.59 -10.99 4.01
N LEU A 119 -11.16 -10.19 4.98
CA LEU A 119 -9.75 -9.99 5.30
C LEU A 119 -9.14 -11.13 6.12
N GLY A 120 -9.93 -12.11 6.57
CA GLY A 120 -9.47 -13.23 7.39
C GLY A 120 -8.38 -14.09 6.75
N ALA A 121 -8.26 -14.07 5.41
CA ALA A 121 -7.18 -14.74 4.68
C ALA A 121 -5.83 -14.01 4.79
N LEU A 122 -5.81 -12.75 5.26
CA LEU A 122 -4.56 -12.03 5.52
C LEU A 122 -3.88 -12.54 6.79
N PRO A 123 -2.53 -12.53 6.82
CA PRO A 123 -1.77 -12.85 8.02
C PRO A 123 -2.22 -12.00 9.22
N LEU A 124 -2.21 -12.60 10.41
CA LEU A 124 -2.59 -11.91 11.65
C LEU A 124 -1.81 -10.60 11.83
N ALA A 125 -0.50 -10.61 11.56
CA ALA A 125 0.37 -9.44 11.65
C ALA A 125 -0.07 -8.25 10.78
N LEU A 126 -0.83 -8.46 9.70
CA LEU A 126 -1.41 -7.36 8.92
C LEU A 126 -2.76 -6.93 9.50
N ARG A 127 -3.55 -7.86 10.02
CA ARG A 127 -4.87 -7.57 10.61
C ARG A 127 -4.74 -6.77 11.90
N ASP A 128 -3.69 -7.01 12.69
CA ASP A 128 -3.39 -6.27 13.93
C ASP A 128 -3.08 -4.78 13.65
N GLU A 129 -2.76 -4.41 12.41
CA GLU A 129 -2.55 -3.01 12.03
C GLU A 129 -3.86 -2.22 11.90
N ALA A 130 -5.00 -2.89 11.75
CA ALA A 130 -6.28 -2.24 11.46
C ALA A 130 -6.70 -1.27 12.58
N GLU A 131 -6.63 -1.71 13.83
CA GLU A 131 -7.02 -0.90 14.98
C GLU A 131 -6.14 0.34 15.11
N GLY A 132 -4.81 0.17 15.00
CA GLY A 132 -3.87 1.29 15.07
C GLY A 132 -4.05 2.29 13.92
N LEU A 133 -4.38 1.80 12.72
CA LEU A 133 -4.62 2.65 11.56
C LEU A 133 -5.90 3.48 11.73
N ILE A 134 -7.00 2.83 12.12
CA ILE A 134 -8.30 3.50 12.35
C ILE A 134 -8.18 4.50 13.52
N GLY A 135 -7.56 4.09 14.63
CA GLY A 135 -7.38 4.93 15.80
C GLY A 135 -6.52 6.17 15.52
N GLY A 136 -5.44 6.00 14.75
CA GLY A 136 -4.59 7.12 14.34
C GLY A 136 -5.31 8.15 13.46
N LEU A 137 -6.21 7.68 12.58
CA LEU A 137 -7.05 8.54 11.75
C LEU A 137 -8.13 9.29 12.55
N ALA A 138 -8.77 8.61 13.51
CA ALA A 138 -9.74 9.25 14.38
C ALA A 138 -9.10 10.38 15.21
N ALA A 139 -7.92 10.14 15.80
CA ALA A 139 -7.19 11.15 16.53
C ALA A 139 -6.78 12.35 15.66
N ALA A 140 -6.36 12.11 14.41
CA ALA A 140 -6.00 13.18 13.48
C ALA A 140 -7.20 14.08 13.11
N HIS A 141 -8.38 13.49 12.89
CA HIS A 141 -9.60 14.27 12.64
C HIS A 141 -10.06 15.06 13.88
N GLU A 142 -9.93 14.48 15.09
CA GLU A 142 -10.24 15.19 16.34
C GLU A 142 -9.30 16.39 16.57
N GLU A 143 -8.00 16.26 16.23
CA GLU A 143 -7.05 17.37 16.27
C GLU A 143 -7.38 18.46 15.24
N GLU A 144 -7.78 18.10 14.01
CA GLU A 144 -8.21 19.07 12.99
C GLU A 144 -9.50 19.80 13.40
N ASP A 145 -10.52 19.09 13.88
CA ASP A 145 -11.77 19.70 14.34
C ASP A 145 -11.53 20.62 15.56
N GLY A 146 -10.66 20.21 16.49
CA GLY A 146 -10.24 21.02 17.63
C GLY A 146 -9.46 22.28 17.24
N ALA A 147 -8.61 22.19 16.21
CA ALA A 147 -7.89 23.34 15.65
C ALA A 147 -8.81 24.33 14.91
N LEU A 148 -9.95 23.85 14.40
CA LEU A 148 -10.96 24.68 13.75
C LEU A 148 -11.93 25.35 14.73
N THR A 149 -12.01 24.93 16.00
CA THR A 149 -12.70 25.69 17.04
C THR A 149 -11.82 26.84 17.51
N PRO A 150 -12.13 28.11 17.17
CA PRO A 150 -11.33 29.20 17.66
C PRO A 150 -11.67 29.39 19.15
N GLY A 151 -10.64 29.44 20.00
CA GLY A 151 -10.78 29.56 21.45
C GLY A 151 -11.21 30.97 21.89
N TRP A 152 -12.43 31.37 21.52
CA TRP A 152 -13.11 32.56 22.02
C TRP A 152 -14.48 32.22 22.62
#